data_AF-A0A941WUY9-F1
#
_entry.id   AF-A0A941WUY9-F1
#
_cell.length_a   1.000
_cell.length_b   1.000
_cell.length_c   1.000
_cell.angle_alpha   90.00
_cell.angle_beta   90.00
_cell.angle_gamma   90.00
#
_symmetry.space_group_name_H-M   'P 1'
#
loop_
_entity.id
_entity.type
_entity.pdbx_description
1 polymer ?
#
loop_
_entity_poly.entity_id
_entity_poly.type
_entity_poly.pdbx_seq_one_letter_code
_entity_poly.pdbx_strand_id
1 'polypeptide(L)'
;MPQNNRPVSIWEMFKEYTCVIPIIQRDYAQGRQGKELLRKRFFRQLIEAIVSKKNITLDFVYGTPAEHNDKVIYPLDGQQRLTYLWLLYWYVAFRAGKLKYSEVCETHKKF
;
A
#
# COMPACT_ATOMS: atom_id res chain seq x y z
N MET A 1 5.44 -17.23 5.07
CA MET A 1 4.01 -17.02 4.82
C MET A 1 3.34 -18.36 5.07
N PRO A 2 2.20 -18.45 5.78
CA PRO A 2 1.40 -19.66 5.64
C PRO A 2 1.16 -19.84 4.14
N GLN A 3 1.29 -21.06 3.64
CA GLN A 3 1.20 -21.41 2.22
C GLN A 3 -0.21 -21.18 1.66
N ASN A 4 -0.68 -19.94 1.66
CA ASN A 4 -2.06 -19.60 1.41
C ASN A 4 -2.11 -18.57 0.29
N ASN A 5 -2.31 -19.07 -0.93
CA ASN A 5 -2.46 -18.26 -2.15
C ASN A 5 -3.85 -17.59 -2.21
N ARG A 6 -4.43 -17.28 -1.04
CA ARG A 6 -5.78 -16.75 -0.91
C ARG A 6 -5.78 -15.26 -1.25
N PRO A 7 -6.69 -14.79 -2.12
CA PRO A 7 -6.90 -13.36 -2.30
C PRO A 7 -7.41 -12.75 -0.99
N VAL A 8 -6.70 -11.74 -0.49
CA VAL A 8 -7.07 -10.94 0.68
C VAL A 8 -7.31 -9.51 0.25
N SER A 9 -8.30 -8.84 0.86
CA SER A 9 -8.44 -7.40 0.69
C SER A 9 -7.32 -6.68 1.43
N ILE A 10 -7.00 -5.45 0.99
CA ILE A 10 -6.04 -4.59 1.68
C ILE A 10 -6.41 -4.41 3.16
N TRP A 11 -7.71 -4.29 3.46
CA TRP A 11 -8.17 -4.05 4.81
C TRP A 11 -8.03 -5.29 5.70
N GLU A 12 -8.31 -6.49 5.20
CA GLU A 12 -8.04 -7.72 5.94
C GLU A 12 -6.54 -7.85 6.20
N MET A 13 -5.71 -7.59 5.19
CA MET A 13 -4.25 -7.63 5.34
C MET A 13 -3.75 -6.68 6.43
N PHE A 14 -4.21 -5.42 6.48
CA PHE A 14 -3.78 -4.47 7.50
C PHE A 14 -4.35 -4.75 8.90
N LYS A 15 -5.46 -5.49 9.02
CA LYS A 15 -5.99 -5.92 10.32
C LYS A 15 -5.23 -7.11 10.89
N GLU A 16 -4.85 -8.04 10.04
CA GLU A 16 -4.20 -9.28 10.45
C GLU A 16 -2.67 -9.13 10.59
N TYR A 17 -2.05 -8.30 9.74
CA TYR A 17 -0.60 -8.19 9.64
C TYR A 17 -0.11 -6.76 9.84
N THR A 18 1.02 -6.65 10.53
CA THR A 18 1.84 -5.44 10.55
C THR A 18 2.85 -5.52 9.41
N CYS A 19 2.64 -4.73 8.36
CA CYS A 19 3.57 -4.65 7.24
C CYS A 19 4.68 -3.66 7.57
N VAL A 20 5.93 -4.13 7.64
CA VAL A 20 7.11 -3.29 7.90
C VAL A 20 7.92 -3.22 6.63
N ILE A 21 8.16 -2.01 6.12
CA ILE A 21 8.97 -1.77 4.93
C ILE A 21 10.44 -1.71 5.35
N PRO A 22 11.31 -2.69 4.97
CA PRO A 22 12.73 -2.64 5.29
C PRO A 22 13.43 -1.32 4.91
N ILE A 23 14.42 -0.91 5.71
CA ILE A 23 15.26 0.27 5.43
C ILE A 23 16.03 0.10 4.11
N ILE A 24 16.48 -1.12 3.82
CA ILE A 24 17.17 -1.46 2.56
C ILE A 24 16.13 -1.73 1.48
N GLN A 25 15.52 -0.65 0.98
CA GLN A 25 14.65 -0.69 -0.20
C GLN A 25 15.12 0.31 -1.25
N ARG A 26 14.80 -0.01 -2.51
CA ARG A 26 15.09 0.90 -3.62
C ARG A 26 14.21 2.14 -3.50
N ASP A 27 14.72 3.29 -3.96
CA ASP A 27 13.92 4.49 -4.05
C ASP A 27 12.59 4.21 -4.75
N TYR A 28 11.58 4.99 -4.38
CA TYR A 28 10.27 4.95 -5.00
C TYR A 28 10.33 5.33 -6.49
N ALA A 29 10.55 4.31 -7.33
CA ALA A 29 10.82 4.46 -8.75
C ALA A 29 9.61 4.99 -9.51
N GLN A 30 8.40 4.62 -9.06
CA GLN A 30 7.16 5.16 -9.62
C GLN A 30 7.06 6.67 -9.46
N GLY A 31 7.74 7.31 -8.51
CA GLY A 31 7.72 8.77 -8.31
C GLY A 31 8.70 9.55 -9.19
N ARG A 32 9.61 8.87 -9.89
CA ARG A 32 10.64 9.51 -10.73
C ARG A 32 10.01 10.24 -11.92
N GLN A 33 10.70 11.27 -12.41
CA GLN A 33 10.34 11.92 -13.67
C GLN A 33 10.44 10.89 -14.82
N GLY A 34 9.51 10.95 -15.76
CA GLY A 34 9.41 9.98 -16.87
C GLY A 34 8.62 8.71 -16.54
N LYS A 35 8.12 8.56 -15.30
CA LYS A 35 7.27 7.42 -14.89
C LYS A 35 5.79 7.80 -14.73
N GLU A 36 5.38 8.93 -15.29
CA GLU A 36 4.02 9.49 -15.22
C GLU A 36 2.99 8.49 -15.77
N LEU A 37 3.30 7.83 -16.89
CA LEU A 37 2.40 6.88 -17.54
C LEU A 37 2.09 5.69 -16.64
N LEU A 38 3.09 5.17 -15.91
CA LEU A 38 2.92 4.05 -14.99
C LEU A 38 2.00 4.45 -13.82
N ARG A 39 2.25 5.62 -13.21
CA ARG A 39 1.39 6.18 -12.14
C ARG A 39 -0.04 6.39 -12.62
N LYS A 40 -0.21 7.03 -13.79
CA LYS A 40 -1.53 7.32 -14.37
C LYS A 40 -2.30 6.04 -14.71
N ARG A 41 -1.63 5.00 -15.21
CA ARG A 41 -2.26 3.71 -15.49
C ARG A 41 -2.75 3.03 -14.21
N PHE A 42 -1.89 2.95 -13.20
CA PHE A 42 -2.28 2.35 -11.91
C PHE A 42 -3.45 3.11 -11.27
N PHE A 43 -3.37 4.44 -11.21
CA PHE A 43 -4.42 5.27 -10.65
C PHE A 43 -5.76 5.14 -11.40
N ARG A 44 -5.72 5.09 -12.73
CA ARG A 44 -6.91 4.90 -13.55
C ARG A 44 -7.58 3.54 -13.28
N GLN A 45 -6.81 2.46 -13.14
CA GLN A 45 -7.37 1.16 -12.78
C GLN A 45 -8.10 1.21 -11.43
N LEU A 46 -7.54 1.90 -10.43
CA LEU A 46 -8.19 2.09 -9.13
C LEU A 46 -9.52 2.86 -9.28
N ILE A 47 -9.52 3.97 -10.01
CA ILE A 47 -10.74 4.77 -10.24
C ILE A 47 -11.79 3.95 -10.97
N GLU A 48 -11.42 3.28 -12.05
CA GLU A 48 -12.33 2.46 -12.84
C GLU A 48 -12.96 1.35 -12.00
N ALA A 49 -12.18 0.70 -11.13
CA ALA A 49 -12.68 -0.29 -10.18
C ALA A 49 -13.75 0.30 -9.24
N ILE A 50 -13.47 1.48 -8.67
CA ILE A 50 -14.41 2.18 -7.77
C ILE A 50 -15.69 2.57 -8.51
N VAL A 51 -15.58 3.20 -9.68
CA VAL A 51 -16.72 3.69 -10.47
C VAL A 51 -17.58 2.53 -10.98
N SER A 52 -16.95 1.47 -11.48
CA SER A 52 -17.65 0.28 -11.98
C SER A 52 -18.14 -0.65 -10.87
N LYS A 53 -17.78 -0.39 -9.61
CA LYS A 53 -18.03 -1.25 -8.44
C LYS A 53 -17.54 -2.70 -8.66
N LYS A 54 -16.46 -2.87 -9.41
CA LYS A 54 -15.84 -4.17 -9.68
C LYS A 54 -14.57 -4.31 -8.85
N ASN A 55 -14.41 -5.50 -8.28
CA ASN A 55 -13.16 -5.86 -7.61
C ASN A 55 -12.04 -5.98 -8.64
N ILE A 56 -10.87 -5.44 -8.31
CA ILE A 56 -9.65 -5.60 -9.09
C ILE A 56 -8.58 -6.27 -8.23
N THR A 57 -7.75 -7.09 -8.87
CA THR A 57 -6.59 -7.70 -8.23
C THR A 57 -5.41 -6.74 -8.37
N LEU A 58 -4.81 -6.33 -7.26
CA LEU A 58 -3.69 -5.37 -7.23
C LEU A 58 -2.32 -6.01 -7.41
N ASP A 59 -2.31 -7.17 -8.08
CA ASP A 59 -1.17 -8.08 -8.20
C ASP A 59 -0.71 -8.67 -6.85
N PHE A 60 0.22 -9.60 -6.87
CA PHE A 60 0.70 -10.27 -5.65
C PHE A 60 1.67 -9.38 -4.87
N VAL A 61 1.66 -9.52 -3.55
CA VAL A 61 2.70 -9.00 -2.65
C VAL A 61 3.45 -10.21 -2.11
N TYR A 62 4.76 -10.24 -2.31
CA TYR A 62 5.61 -11.30 -1.78
C TYR A 62 6.35 -10.79 -0.57
N GLY A 63 6.49 -11.62 0.46
CA GLY A 63 7.18 -11.22 1.68
C GLY A 63 7.51 -12.41 2.57
N THR A 64 8.29 -12.13 3.61
CA THR A 64 8.63 -13.10 4.65
C THR A 64 8.09 -12.63 6.00
N PRO A 65 7.53 -13.53 6.84
CA PRO A 65 7.24 -13.21 8.22
C PRO A 65 8.54 -12.91 8.99
N ALA A 66 8.42 -12.19 10.11
CA ALA A 66 9.52 -12.00 11.04
C ALA A 66 9.83 -13.29 11.80
N GLU A 67 11.10 -13.54 12.10
CA GLU A 67 11.59 -14.77 12.75
C GLU A 67 10.89 -15.12 14.07
N HIS A 68 10.35 -14.13 14.78
CA HIS A 68 9.70 -14.31 16.08
C HIS A 68 8.24 -13.82 16.10
N ASN A 69 7.67 -13.41 14.95
CA ASN A 69 6.30 -12.93 14.88
C ASN A 69 5.71 -13.06 13.47
N ASP A 70 4.88 -14.08 13.27
CA ASP A 70 4.21 -14.36 11.99
C ASP A 70 3.20 -13.29 11.56
N LYS A 71 2.80 -12.39 12.47
CA LYS A 71 1.95 -11.24 12.15
C LYS A 71 2.75 -10.07 11.58
N VAL A 72 4.07 -10.05 11.71
CA VAL A 72 4.92 -9.02 11.11
C VAL A 72 5.42 -9.54 9.78
N ILE A 73 5.16 -8.81 8.70
CA ILE A 73 5.59 -9.19 7.35
C ILE A 73 6.54 -8.14 6.79
N TYR A 74 7.68 -8.61 6.29
CA TYR A 74 8.60 -7.84 5.46
C TYR A 74 8.29 -8.11 3.98
N PRO A 75 7.68 -7.17 3.26
CA PRO A 75 7.46 -7.32 1.83
C PRO A 75 8.83 -7.34 1.13
N LEU A 76 9.05 -8.36 0.30
CA LEU A 76 10.20 -8.53 -0.58
C LEU A 76 9.92 -7.96 -1.99
N ASP A 77 8.65 -8.00 -2.42
CA ASP A 77 8.16 -7.38 -3.66
C ASP A 77 6.76 -6.78 -3.43
N GLY A 78 6.31 -5.87 -4.30
CA GLY A 78 5.04 -5.14 -4.17
C GLY A 78 5.09 -3.95 -3.22
N GLN A 79 6.27 -3.65 -2.67
CA GLN A 79 6.53 -2.55 -1.72
C GLN A 79 6.01 -1.21 -2.26
N GLN A 80 6.36 -0.84 -3.49
CA GLN A 80 5.93 0.45 -4.09
C GLN A 80 4.41 0.53 -4.28
N ARG A 81 3.72 -0.59 -4.58
CA ARG A 81 2.25 -0.62 -4.69
C ARG A 81 1.61 -0.39 -3.32
N LEU A 82 2.13 -1.03 -2.27
CA LEU A 82 1.67 -0.81 -0.90
C LEU A 82 1.89 0.63 -0.46
N THR A 83 3.07 1.20 -0.71
CA THR A 83 3.36 2.62 -0.44
C THR A 83 2.39 3.53 -1.19
N TYR A 84 2.10 3.25 -2.47
CA TYR A 84 1.14 4.04 -3.24
C TYR A 84 -0.26 4.00 -2.62
N LEU A 85 -0.76 2.81 -2.31
CA LEU A 85 -2.10 2.62 -1.73
C LEU A 85 -2.22 3.30 -0.37
N TRP A 86 -1.17 3.22 0.45
CA TRP A 86 -1.10 3.91 1.74
C TRP A 86 -1.16 5.43 1.56
N LEU A 87 -0.31 6.00 0.71
CA LEU A 87 -0.32 7.45 0.45
C LEU A 87 -1.65 7.91 -0.14
N LEU A 88 -2.25 7.12 -1.02
CA LEU A 88 -3.55 7.42 -1.61
C LEU A 88 -4.65 7.42 -0.54
N TYR A 89 -4.65 6.46 0.38
CA TYR A 89 -5.59 6.39 1.49
C TYR A 89 -5.55 7.69 2.32
N TRP A 90 -4.35 8.13 2.72
CA TRP A 90 -4.16 9.37 3.47
C TRP A 90 -4.58 10.60 2.68
N TYR A 91 -4.21 10.67 1.40
CA TYR A 91 -4.59 11.77 0.53
C TYR A 91 -6.11 11.89 0.39
N VAL A 92 -6.81 10.78 0.15
CA VAL A 92 -8.28 10.76 0.05
C VAL A 92 -8.92 11.13 1.38
N ALA A 93 -8.45 10.58 2.49
CA ALA A 93 -8.98 10.89 3.82
C ALA A 93 -8.80 12.37 4.19
N PHE A 94 -7.65 12.97 3.85
CA PHE A 94 -7.41 14.40 3.99
C PHE A 94 -8.34 15.23 3.11
N ARG A 95 -8.46 14.90 1.82
CA ARG A 95 -9.34 15.61 0.87
C ARG A 95 -10.82 15.47 1.21
N ALA A 96 -11.22 14.38 1.86
CA ALA A 96 -12.58 14.14 2.33
C ALA A 96 -12.90 14.85 3.66
N GLY A 97 -11.95 15.61 4.22
CA GLY A 97 -12.11 16.29 5.51
C GLY A 97 -12.22 15.34 6.71
N LYS A 98 -11.80 14.08 6.55
CA LYS A 98 -11.81 13.06 7.60
C LYS A 98 -10.55 13.11 8.48
N LEU A 99 -9.55 13.86 8.06
CA LEU A 99 -8.30 14.08 8.79
C LEU A 99 -8.04 15.57 8.91
N LYS A 100 -7.68 16.03 10.11
CA LYS A 100 -7.16 17.39 10.32
C LYS A 100 -5.67 17.40 9.98
N TYR A 101 -5.17 18.54 9.49
CA TYR A 101 -3.77 18.70 9.08
C TYR A 101 -2.77 18.32 10.19
N SER A 102 -3.10 18.62 11.46
CA SER A 102 -2.31 18.25 12.63
C SER A 102 -2.11 16.73 12.79
N GLU A 103 -3.14 15.93 12.51
CA GLU A 103 -3.12 14.47 12.65
C GLU A 103 -2.29 13.80 11.54
N VAL A 104 -2.29 14.39 10.34
CA VAL A 104 -1.45 13.94 9.22
C VAL A 104 0.03 14.17 9.52
N CYS A 105 0.38 15.35 10.02
CA CYS A 105 1.77 15.70 10.34
C CYS A 105 2.33 14.84 11.49
N GLU A 106 1.54 14.53 12.52
CA GLU A 106 1.98 13.66 13.61
C GLU A 106 2.17 12.20 13.17
N THR A 107 1.31 11.71 12.28
CA THR A 107 1.40 10.34 11.79
C THR A 107 2.59 10.16 10.85
N HIS A 108 2.84 11.12 9.95
CA HIS A 108 3.99 11.06 9.04
C HIS A 108 5.35 11.27 9.73
N LYS A 109 5.39 11.87 10.94
CA LYS A 109 6.64 11.96 11.73
C LYS A 109 7.09 10.62 12.34
N LYS A 110 6.22 9.62 12.37
CA LYS A 110 6.49 8.28 12.93
C LYS A 110 7.04 7.29 11.88
N PHE A 111 7.17 7.73 10.63
CA PHE A 111 7.74 7.01 9.50
C PHE A 111 8.95 7.77 8.97
#